data_AF-A0A6P6UHF1-F1
#
_entry.id   AF-A0A6P6UHF1-F1
#
_cell.length_a   1.000
_cell.length_b   1.000
_cell.length_c   1.000
_cell.angle_alpha   90.00
_cell.angle_beta   90.00
_cell.angle_gamma   90.00
#
_symmetry.space_group_name_H-M   'P 1'
#
loop_
_entity.id
_entity.type
_entity.pdbx_description
1 polymer ?
#
loop_
_entity_poly.entity_id
_entity_poly.type
_entity_poly.pdbx_seq_one_letter_code
_entity_poly.pdbx_strand_id
1 'polypeptide(L)'
;MGDVLLVTGFHNITPQFKFVQRRNVVLSIDTDKTTEQDLQNAVTIAMHILEPLGFFLLDYSSYADTSSIPGHYVLFWELQLRSNDDFPVLDQVKMEKCCSLVEQSLDLQYKMLRNQSNTIGPLEVRVVKQGSFNELMDFYVSQGTSLNQYKTPKNIKSEKAIEILDSRVVGKFYSREVPNQDS
;
A
#
# COMPACT_ATOMS: atom_id res chain seq x y z
N MET A 1 -6.50 7.62 -22.13
CA MET A 1 -5.76 8.60 -21.31
C MET A 1 -6.54 8.84 -20.03
N GLY A 2 -5.94 8.62 -18.88
CA GLY A 2 -6.59 8.65 -17.56
C GLY A 2 -6.19 9.87 -16.71
N ASP A 3 -5.58 10.87 -17.31
CA ASP A 3 -5.02 12.01 -16.58
C ASP A 3 -6.13 12.97 -16.15
N VAL A 4 -6.11 13.36 -14.87
CA VAL A 4 -6.97 14.39 -14.30
C VAL A 4 -6.19 15.70 -14.35
N LEU A 5 -6.70 16.65 -15.12
CA LEU A 5 -6.11 17.97 -15.30
C LEU A 5 -7.03 19.02 -14.71
N LEU A 6 -6.47 19.94 -13.91
CA LEU A 6 -7.16 21.12 -13.41
C LEU A 6 -6.84 22.29 -14.33
N VAL A 7 -7.86 22.97 -14.85
CA VAL A 7 -7.66 24.22 -15.59
C VAL A 7 -7.25 25.29 -14.59
N THR A 8 -6.06 25.85 -14.74
CA THR A 8 -5.54 26.91 -13.86
C THR A 8 -5.59 28.30 -14.48
N GLY A 9 -5.86 28.39 -15.78
CA GLY A 9 -5.93 29.65 -16.49
C GLY A 9 -5.98 29.47 -18.00
N PHE A 10 -5.86 30.58 -18.72
CA PHE A 10 -5.80 30.61 -20.17
C PHE A 10 -4.67 31.54 -20.61
N HIS A 11 -3.90 31.11 -21.60
CA HIS A 11 -3.02 31.99 -22.34
C HIS A 11 -3.69 32.31 -23.68
N ASN A 12 -4.21 33.53 -23.82
CA ASN A 12 -5.15 33.91 -24.87
C ASN A 12 -6.39 32.99 -24.87
N ILE A 13 -6.52 32.14 -25.90
CA ILE A 13 -7.61 31.18 -26.05
C ILE A 13 -7.19 29.74 -25.69
N THR A 14 -5.94 29.52 -25.31
CA THR A 14 -5.41 28.19 -25.01
C THR A 14 -5.49 27.90 -23.50
N PRO A 15 -6.21 26.85 -23.07
CA PRO A 15 -6.31 26.48 -21.65
C PRO A 15 -4.95 26.02 -21.13
N GLN A 16 -4.62 26.45 -19.92
CA GLN A 16 -3.46 25.99 -19.16
C GLN A 16 -3.92 24.98 -18.11
N PHE A 17 -3.21 23.87 -18.03
CA PHE A 17 -3.55 22.76 -17.16
C PHE A 17 -2.48 22.53 -16.11
N LYS A 18 -2.90 22.36 -14.86
CA LYS A 18 -2.10 21.74 -13.81
C LYS A 18 -2.46 20.26 -13.75
N PHE A 19 -1.45 19.41 -13.85
CA PHE A 19 -1.62 17.98 -13.65
C PHE A 19 -2.00 17.71 -12.18
N VAL A 20 -3.09 16.98 -11.96
CA VAL A 20 -3.54 16.60 -10.61
C VAL A 20 -3.07 15.19 -10.29
N GLN A 21 -3.52 14.20 -11.07
CA GLN A 21 -3.17 12.79 -10.90
C GLN A 21 -3.58 11.97 -12.12
N ARG A 22 -3.04 10.76 -12.28
CA ARG A 22 -3.65 9.74 -13.13
C ARG A 22 -4.77 9.04 -12.37
N ARG A 23 -5.91 8.82 -13.01
CA ARG A 23 -7.00 7.99 -12.48
C ARG A 23 -6.44 6.61 -12.10
N ASN A 24 -6.82 6.14 -10.92
CA ASN A 24 -6.58 4.80 -10.40
C ASN A 24 -5.15 4.46 -9.98
N VAL A 25 -4.17 5.37 -10.09
CA VAL A 25 -2.81 5.13 -9.55
C VAL A 25 -2.81 5.38 -8.04
N VAL A 26 -2.45 4.35 -7.27
CA VAL A 26 -2.40 4.40 -5.80
C VAL A 26 -0.98 4.55 -5.29
N LEU A 27 0.02 3.95 -5.93
CA LEU A 27 1.42 4.05 -5.48
C LEU A 27 2.33 4.42 -6.64
N SER A 28 3.35 5.22 -6.32
CA SER A 28 4.41 5.62 -7.23
C SER A 28 5.61 6.14 -6.45
N ILE A 29 6.81 5.60 -6.68
CA ILE A 29 8.08 6.13 -6.13
C ILE A 29 8.87 6.86 -7.22
N ASP A 30 8.97 6.27 -8.41
CA ASP A 30 9.68 6.79 -9.56
C ASP A 30 8.71 6.80 -10.78
N THR A 31 9.12 6.23 -11.91
CA THR A 31 8.30 6.10 -13.11
C THR A 31 7.25 5.00 -13.01
N ASP A 32 7.30 4.14 -11.99
CA ASP A 32 6.26 3.13 -11.68
C ASP A 32 4.90 3.78 -11.43
N LYS A 33 3.85 3.04 -11.81
CA LYS A 33 2.45 3.41 -11.60
C LYS A 33 1.65 2.17 -11.21
N THR A 34 1.58 1.88 -9.91
CA THR A 34 0.73 0.79 -9.42
C THR A 34 -0.69 1.27 -9.22
N THR A 35 -1.66 0.55 -9.81
CA THR A 35 -3.08 0.86 -9.65
C THR A 35 -3.69 0.17 -8.43
N GLU A 36 -4.86 0.63 -7.99
CA GLU A 36 -5.60 -0.03 -6.90
C GLU A 36 -5.88 -1.51 -7.22
N GLN A 37 -6.20 -1.82 -8.48
CA GLN A 37 -6.49 -3.18 -8.91
C GLN A 37 -5.23 -4.06 -8.87
N ASP A 38 -4.09 -3.54 -9.32
CA ASP A 38 -2.82 -4.28 -9.28
C ASP A 38 -2.44 -4.58 -7.83
N LEU A 39 -2.56 -3.58 -6.95
CA LEU A 39 -2.27 -3.73 -5.53
C LEU A 39 -3.23 -4.72 -4.86
N GLN A 40 -4.53 -4.65 -5.14
CA GLN A 40 -5.52 -5.58 -4.62
C GLN A 40 -5.23 -7.02 -5.05
N ASN A 41 -4.85 -7.23 -6.31
CA ASN A 41 -4.50 -8.54 -6.83
C ASN A 41 -3.23 -9.07 -6.14
N ALA A 42 -2.20 -8.23 -6.01
CA ALA A 42 -0.94 -8.60 -5.36
C ALA A 42 -1.12 -8.98 -3.88
N VAL A 43 -1.91 -8.20 -3.14
CA VAL A 43 -2.26 -8.51 -1.74
C VAL A 43 -3.06 -9.81 -1.64
N THR A 44 -4.04 -10.01 -2.52
CA THR A 44 -4.82 -11.26 -2.57
C THR A 44 -3.92 -12.47 -2.79
N ILE A 45 -2.98 -12.42 -3.73
CA ILE A 45 -2.03 -13.51 -4.00
C ILE A 45 -1.17 -13.79 -2.78
N ALA A 46 -0.61 -12.75 -2.15
CA ALA A 46 0.24 -12.92 -0.97
C ALA A 46 -0.52 -13.52 0.23
N MET A 47 -1.80 -13.15 0.43
CA MET A 47 -2.64 -13.68 1.50
C MET A 47 -2.88 -15.20 1.41
N HIS A 48 -2.79 -15.81 0.22
CA HIS A 48 -2.90 -17.28 0.08
C HIS A 48 -1.82 -18.05 0.87
N ILE A 49 -0.69 -17.42 1.21
CA ILE A 49 0.32 -18.03 2.10
C ILE A 49 -0.19 -18.13 3.55
N LEU A 50 -0.96 -17.13 3.98
CA LEU A 50 -1.38 -16.96 5.37
C LEU A 50 -2.74 -17.63 5.66
N GLU A 51 -3.59 -17.80 4.65
CA GLU A 51 -4.90 -18.45 4.79
C GLU A 51 -4.85 -19.88 5.37
N PRO A 52 -3.93 -20.78 4.95
CA PRO A 52 -3.80 -22.11 5.54
C PRO A 52 -3.34 -22.10 7.00
N LEU A 53 -2.73 -21.00 7.44
CA LEU A 53 -2.35 -20.78 8.85
C LEU A 53 -3.51 -20.20 9.67
N GLY A 54 -4.67 -19.99 9.06
CA GLY A 54 -5.87 -19.46 9.71
C GLY A 54 -5.91 -17.94 9.81
N PHE A 55 -5.00 -17.21 9.16
CA PHE A 55 -5.09 -15.75 9.10
C PHE A 55 -6.00 -15.31 7.96
N PHE A 56 -6.65 -14.16 8.16
CA PHE A 56 -7.35 -13.44 7.11
C PHE A 56 -7.08 -11.95 7.24
N LEU A 57 -7.17 -11.26 6.10
CA LEU A 57 -6.97 -9.83 6.03
C LEU A 57 -8.30 -9.12 6.29
N LEU A 58 -8.37 -8.36 7.39
CA LEU A 58 -9.54 -7.54 7.71
C LEU A 58 -9.58 -6.30 6.83
N ASP A 59 -8.47 -5.58 6.78
CA ASP A 59 -8.30 -4.44 5.89
C ASP A 59 -6.82 -4.20 5.62
N TYR A 60 -6.56 -3.37 4.61
CA TYR A 60 -5.23 -2.90 4.30
C TYR A 60 -5.25 -1.51 3.68
N SER A 61 -4.11 -0.84 3.81
CA SER A 61 -3.81 0.39 3.10
C SER A 61 -2.34 0.43 2.74
N SER A 62 -1.92 1.46 2.03
CA SER A 62 -0.55 1.63 1.59
C SER A 62 -0.14 3.09 1.57
N TYR A 63 1.16 3.33 1.52
CA TYR A 63 1.71 4.61 1.10
C TYR A 63 3.08 4.40 0.44
N ALA A 64 3.52 5.41 -0.30
CA ALA A 64 4.84 5.44 -0.90
C ALA A 64 5.78 6.18 0.06
N ASP A 65 6.71 5.46 0.68
CA ASP A 65 7.69 6.02 1.60
C ASP A 65 8.87 6.60 0.82
N THR A 66 8.96 7.93 0.82
CA THR A 66 10.06 8.68 0.19
C THR A 66 11.04 9.24 1.23
N SER A 67 10.93 8.84 2.50
CA SER A 67 11.86 9.26 3.55
C SER A 67 13.19 8.48 3.50
N SER A 68 13.15 7.25 2.97
CA SER A 68 14.33 6.43 2.68
C SER A 68 14.88 6.68 1.28
N ILE A 69 16.17 6.41 1.08
CA ILE A 69 16.82 6.39 -0.24
C ILE A 69 17.45 5.00 -0.45
N PRO A 70 16.97 4.20 -1.41
CA PRO A 70 15.79 4.43 -2.25
C PRO A 70 14.48 4.45 -1.45
N GLY A 71 13.47 5.15 -1.98
CA GLY A 71 12.11 5.09 -1.45
C GLY A 71 11.47 3.74 -1.72
N HIS A 72 10.42 3.36 -1.00
CA HIS A 72 9.80 2.04 -1.13
C HIS A 72 8.30 2.05 -0.83
N TYR A 73 7.60 0.99 -1.19
CA TYR A 73 6.18 0.83 -0.87
C TYR A 73 6.04 0.26 0.54
N VAL A 74 5.11 0.82 1.31
CA VAL A 74 4.73 0.32 2.63
C VAL A 74 3.26 -0.06 2.61
N LEU A 75 2.95 -1.28 3.02
CA LEU A 75 1.59 -1.79 3.17
C LEU A 75 1.26 -2.00 4.64
N PHE A 76 0.15 -1.46 5.11
CA PHE A 76 -0.40 -1.75 6.43
C PHE A 76 -1.42 -2.87 6.32
N TRP A 77 -1.23 -3.96 7.05
CA TRP A 77 -2.13 -5.11 7.06
C TRP A 77 -2.74 -5.29 8.46
N GLU A 78 -4.07 -5.23 8.55
CA GLU A 78 -4.78 -5.65 9.75
C GLU A 78 -5.21 -7.10 9.57
N LEU A 79 -4.59 -7.99 10.33
CA LEU A 79 -4.82 -9.42 10.25
C LEU A 79 -5.69 -9.88 11.41
N GLN A 80 -6.46 -10.93 11.19
CA GLN A 80 -7.17 -11.65 12.24
C GLN A 80 -6.93 -13.14 12.11
N LEU A 81 -6.78 -13.82 13.26
CA LEU A 81 -6.68 -15.27 13.34
C LEU A 81 -8.08 -15.87 13.51
N ARG A 82 -8.35 -17.01 12.88
CA ARG A 82 -9.62 -17.74 13.00
C ARG A 82 -9.91 -18.24 14.41
N SER A 83 -8.89 -18.50 15.24
CA SER A 83 -9.09 -18.76 16.66
C SER A 83 -9.00 -17.46 17.46
N ASN A 84 -9.83 -17.34 18.50
CA ASN A 84 -9.79 -16.23 19.47
C ASN A 84 -8.58 -16.33 20.43
N ASP A 85 -7.52 -17.03 20.01
CA ASP A 85 -6.28 -17.10 20.78
C ASP A 85 -5.55 -15.76 20.71
N ASP A 86 -4.65 -15.52 21.67
CA ASP A 86 -3.77 -14.35 21.64
C ASP A 86 -3.08 -14.25 20.27
N PHE A 87 -3.00 -13.03 19.73
CA PHE A 87 -2.47 -12.79 18.38
C PHE A 87 -1.10 -13.48 18.24
N PRO A 88 -0.99 -14.49 17.38
CA PRO A 88 0.17 -15.37 17.38
C PRO A 88 1.41 -14.62 16.93
N VAL A 89 2.57 -15.12 17.36
CA VAL A 89 3.86 -14.66 16.83
C VAL A 89 3.85 -14.90 15.33
N LEU A 90 3.91 -13.81 14.56
CA LEU A 90 3.97 -13.86 13.10
C LEU A 90 5.28 -14.53 12.68
N ASP A 91 5.19 -15.61 11.90
CA ASP A 91 6.34 -16.26 11.32
C ASP A 91 7.04 -15.31 10.35
N GLN A 92 8.26 -14.89 10.70
CA GLN A 92 9.04 -13.94 9.93
C GLN A 92 9.26 -14.41 8.49
N VAL A 93 9.57 -15.69 8.27
CA VAL A 93 9.86 -16.23 6.94
C VAL A 93 8.60 -16.19 6.07
N LYS A 94 7.44 -16.55 6.65
CA LYS A 94 6.15 -16.47 5.95
C LYS A 94 5.78 -15.04 5.58
N MET A 95 5.99 -14.09 6.48
CA MET A 95 5.67 -12.68 6.26
C MET A 95 6.62 -12.02 5.24
N GLU A 96 7.92 -12.29 5.32
CA GLU A 96 8.89 -11.86 4.30
C GLU A 96 8.55 -12.47 2.94
N LYS A 97 8.07 -13.74 2.88
CA LYS A 97 7.61 -14.34 1.63
C LYS A 97 6.35 -13.67 1.07
N CYS A 98 5.43 -13.21 1.93
CA CYS A 98 4.30 -12.40 1.51
C CYS A 98 4.78 -11.10 0.85
N CYS A 99 5.75 -10.41 1.44
CA CYS A 99 6.34 -9.20 0.86
C CYS A 99 6.90 -9.48 -0.54
N SER A 100 7.68 -10.55 -0.70
CA SER A 100 8.24 -10.95 -1.99
C SER A 100 7.15 -11.31 -3.02
N LEU A 101 6.06 -11.98 -2.61
CA LEU A 101 4.96 -12.30 -3.52
C LEU A 101 4.19 -11.06 -3.97
N VAL A 102 4.03 -10.06 -3.09
CA VAL A 102 3.46 -8.77 -3.50
C VAL A 102 4.36 -8.15 -4.56
N GLU A 103 5.66 -8.01 -4.33
CA GLU A 103 6.59 -7.46 -5.33
C GLU A 103 6.56 -8.25 -6.66
N GLN A 104 6.50 -9.57 -6.58
CA GLN A 104 6.43 -10.44 -7.76
C GLN A 104 5.11 -10.30 -8.53
N SER A 105 4.04 -9.85 -7.89
CA SER A 105 2.72 -9.66 -8.51
C SER A 105 2.52 -8.25 -9.08
N LEU A 106 3.43 -7.32 -8.82
CA LEU A 106 3.39 -5.98 -9.40
C LEU A 106 3.88 -5.98 -10.86
N ASP A 107 3.67 -4.85 -11.53
CA ASP A 107 3.94 -4.71 -12.95
C ASP A 107 5.44 -4.78 -13.30
N LEU A 108 5.73 -4.96 -14.60
CA LEU A 108 7.10 -5.05 -15.08
C LEU A 108 7.91 -3.79 -14.74
N GLN A 109 7.29 -2.61 -14.74
CA GLN A 109 7.97 -1.36 -14.45
C GLN A 109 8.47 -1.31 -13.00
N TYR A 110 7.63 -1.66 -12.02
CA TYR A 110 8.04 -1.78 -10.62
C TYR A 110 9.20 -2.78 -10.47
N LYS A 111 9.07 -3.96 -11.08
CA LYS A 111 10.10 -5.01 -11.03
C LYS A 111 11.43 -4.55 -11.62
N MET A 112 11.42 -3.85 -12.74
CA MET A 112 12.63 -3.27 -13.35
C MET A 112 13.30 -2.26 -12.43
N LEU A 113 12.53 -1.36 -11.82
CA LEU A 113 13.07 -0.33 -10.91
C LEU A 113 13.63 -0.93 -9.62
N ARG A 114 13.03 -2.03 -9.14
CA ARG A 114 13.45 -2.79 -7.97
C ARG A 114 14.68 -3.68 -8.21
N ASN A 115 14.85 -4.21 -9.43
CA ASN A 115 15.89 -5.21 -9.77
C ASN A 115 17.10 -4.60 -10.50
N GLN A 116 16.85 -3.73 -11.50
CA GLN A 116 17.90 -3.21 -12.38
C GLN A 116 18.37 -1.82 -11.96
N SER A 117 17.42 -0.91 -11.69
CA SER A 117 17.74 0.50 -11.42
C SER A 117 18.03 0.78 -9.95
N ASN A 118 17.59 -0.10 -9.04
CA ASN A 118 17.66 0.08 -7.58
C ASN A 118 17.10 1.44 -7.10
N THR A 119 16.12 2.00 -7.84
CA THR A 119 15.47 3.27 -7.47
C THR A 119 14.28 3.07 -6.55
N ILE A 120 13.79 1.82 -6.42
CA ILE A 120 12.78 1.40 -5.45
C ILE A 120 13.43 0.40 -4.49
N GLY A 121 13.30 0.65 -3.19
CA GLY A 121 13.73 -0.25 -2.11
C GLY A 121 12.78 -1.43 -1.90
N PRO A 122 13.16 -2.39 -1.04
CA PRO A 122 12.32 -3.55 -0.75
C PRO A 122 10.97 -3.14 -0.17
N LEU A 123 9.89 -3.72 -0.70
CA LEU A 123 8.54 -3.53 -0.16
C LEU A 123 8.48 -3.94 1.32
N GLU A 124 7.80 -3.11 2.11
CA GLU A 124 7.56 -3.34 3.54
C GLU A 124 6.08 -3.69 3.78
N VAL A 125 5.83 -4.75 4.56
CA VAL A 125 4.53 -5.01 5.17
C VAL A 125 4.61 -4.73 6.67
N ARG A 126 3.78 -3.81 7.14
CA ARG A 126 3.58 -3.48 8.54
C ARG A 126 2.26 -4.09 9.01
N VAL A 127 2.34 -5.10 9.87
CA VAL A 127 1.14 -5.66 10.49
C VAL A 127 0.72 -4.78 11.66
N VAL A 128 -0.55 -4.39 11.69
CA VAL A 128 -1.13 -3.54 12.74
C VAL A 128 -2.10 -4.33 13.62
N LYS A 129 -2.32 -3.84 14.85
CA LYS A 129 -3.30 -4.43 15.78
C LYS A 129 -4.71 -4.44 15.18
N GLN A 130 -5.53 -5.41 15.57
CA GLN A 130 -6.95 -5.39 15.24
C GLN A 130 -7.62 -4.12 15.80
N GLY A 131 -8.51 -3.52 15.01
CA GLY A 131 -9.16 -2.23 15.29
C GLY A 131 -8.32 -1.00 14.90
N SER A 132 -7.17 -1.16 14.25
CA SER A 132 -6.36 -0.02 13.79
C SER A 132 -7.06 0.76 12.68
N PHE A 133 -7.73 0.07 11.77
CA PHE A 133 -8.49 0.72 10.70
C PHE A 133 -9.79 1.37 11.18
N ASN A 134 -10.35 0.93 12.31
CA ASN A 134 -11.46 1.65 12.96
C ASN A 134 -11.01 3.02 13.45
N GLU A 135 -9.80 3.13 13.97
CA GLU A 135 -9.29 4.41 14.49
C GLU A 135 -8.79 5.33 13.39
N LEU A 136 -8.31 4.73 12.29
CA LEU A 136 -8.12 5.45 11.04
C LEU A 136 -9.46 6.03 10.53
N MET A 137 -10.54 5.25 10.58
CA MET A 137 -11.88 5.71 10.21
C MET A 137 -12.35 6.85 11.12
N ASP A 138 -12.24 6.71 12.43
CA ASP A 138 -12.60 7.76 13.41
C ASP A 138 -11.82 9.05 13.16
N PHE A 139 -10.54 8.94 12.81
CA PHE A 139 -9.74 10.09 12.39
C PHE A 139 -10.33 10.77 11.16
N TYR A 140 -10.62 10.05 10.07
CA TYR A 140 -11.21 10.67 8.87
C TYR A 140 -12.62 11.25 9.12
N VAL A 141 -13.42 10.59 9.95
CA VAL A 141 -14.73 11.11 10.38
C VAL A 141 -14.58 12.42 11.16
N SER A 142 -13.59 12.52 12.05
CA SER A 142 -13.27 13.75 12.78
C SER A 142 -12.82 14.90 11.85
N GLN A 143 -12.26 14.57 10.68
CA GLN A 143 -11.87 15.53 9.64
C GLN A 143 -13.03 15.90 8.70
N GLY A 144 -14.24 15.40 8.96
CA GLY A 144 -15.46 15.75 8.23
C GLY A 144 -15.91 14.73 7.17
N THR A 145 -15.28 13.55 7.09
CA THR A 145 -15.81 12.47 6.26
C THR A 145 -17.10 11.91 6.86
N SER A 146 -18.14 11.75 6.05
CA SER A 146 -19.37 11.08 6.50
C SER A 146 -19.12 9.61 6.76
N LEU A 147 -19.52 9.11 7.94
CA LEU A 147 -19.36 7.70 8.33
C LEU A 147 -19.95 6.73 7.27
N ASN A 148 -21.12 7.06 6.73
CA ASN A 148 -21.83 6.21 5.76
C ASN A 148 -21.16 6.16 4.37
N GLN A 149 -20.20 7.06 4.11
CA GLN A 149 -19.47 7.14 2.85
C GLN A 149 -18.02 6.72 3.00
N TYR A 150 -17.57 6.44 4.23
CA TYR A 150 -16.20 6.07 4.49
C TYR A 150 -15.88 4.74 3.82
N LYS A 151 -14.74 4.75 3.12
CA LYS A 151 -14.05 3.55 2.66
C LYS A 151 -12.60 3.73 3.05
N THR A 152 -11.98 2.65 3.52
CA THR A 152 -10.55 2.65 3.81
C THR A 152 -9.77 3.06 2.57
N PRO A 153 -8.99 4.17 2.64
CA PRO A 153 -8.21 4.60 1.50
C PRO A 153 -7.12 3.58 1.23
N LYS A 154 -6.95 3.14 -0.03
CA LYS A 154 -5.85 2.23 -0.40
C LYS A 154 -4.50 2.93 -0.57
N ASN A 155 -4.48 4.26 -0.61
CA ASN A 155 -3.28 5.08 -0.51
C ASN A 155 -3.49 6.19 0.54
N ILE A 156 -2.70 6.18 1.61
CA ILE A 156 -2.70 7.21 2.65
C ILE A 156 -1.66 8.28 2.29
N LYS A 157 -2.13 9.53 2.22
CA LYS A 157 -1.28 10.72 2.00
C LYS A 157 -1.11 11.61 3.22
N SER A 158 -1.92 11.39 4.27
CA SER A 158 -1.90 12.21 5.48
C SER A 158 -0.86 11.65 6.45
N GLU A 159 0.14 12.45 6.81
CA GLU A 159 1.16 12.07 7.80
C GLU A 159 0.54 11.62 9.12
N LYS A 160 -0.48 12.35 9.62
CA LYS A 160 -1.21 11.96 10.84
C LYS A 160 -1.88 10.59 10.73
N ALA A 161 -2.40 10.25 9.55
CA ALA A 161 -3.02 8.94 9.33
C ALA A 161 -1.97 7.82 9.31
N ILE A 162 -0.79 8.10 8.76
CA ILE A 162 0.36 7.17 8.82
C ILE A 162 0.82 6.99 10.27
N GLU A 163 0.96 8.08 11.04
CA GLU A 163 1.33 8.04 12.46
C GLU A 163 0.35 7.20 13.30
N ILE A 164 -0.95 7.33 13.06
CA ILE A 164 -1.98 6.52 13.73
C ILE A 164 -1.74 5.03 13.50
N LEU A 165 -1.51 4.62 12.25
CA LEU A 165 -1.24 3.22 11.93
C LEU A 165 0.13 2.76 12.45
N ASP A 166 1.17 3.58 12.32
CA ASP A 166 2.53 3.27 12.79
C ASP A 166 2.60 3.04 14.29
N SER A 167 1.85 3.82 15.08
CA SER A 167 1.74 3.63 16.54
C SER A 167 1.12 2.29 16.94
N ARG A 168 0.47 1.60 16.00
CA ARG A 168 -0.23 0.32 16.20
C ARG A 168 0.44 -0.86 15.51
N VAL A 169 1.62 -0.67 14.95
CA VAL A 169 2.38 -1.74 14.30
C VAL A 169 2.85 -2.76 15.34
N VAL A 170 2.59 -4.03 15.06
CA VAL A 170 3.03 -5.19 15.84
C VAL A 170 4.14 -5.99 15.16
N GLY A 171 4.37 -5.77 13.87
CA GLY A 171 5.45 -6.39 13.13
C GLY A 171 5.77 -5.66 11.83
N LYS A 172 7.06 -5.60 11.48
CA LYS A 172 7.56 -5.01 10.23
C LYS A 172 8.36 -6.07 9.48
N PHE A 173 8.01 -6.27 8.21
CA PHE A 173 8.61 -7.30 7.37
C PHE A 173 8.97 -6.70 6.03
N TYR A 174 10.11 -7.11 5.49
CA TYR A 174 10.61 -6.59 4.23
C TYR A 174 10.77 -7.72 3.23
N SER A 175 10.57 -7.42 1.95
CA SER A 175 10.93 -8.36 0.89
C SER A 175 12.42 -8.65 0.91
N ARG A 176 12.76 -9.95 0.95
CA ARG A 176 14.15 -10.46 0.92
C ARG A 176 14.58 -10.88 -0.48
N GLU A 177 13.63 -11.14 -1.36
CA GLU A 177 13.87 -11.60 -2.72
C GLU A 177 13.71 -10.41 -3.67
N VAL A 178 14.50 -10.38 -4.74
CA VAL A 178 14.28 -9.41 -5.81
C VAL A 178 13.30 -10.03 -6.81
N PRO A 179 12.23 -9.32 -7.24
CA PRO A 179 11.27 -9.89 -8.14
C PRO A 179 11.87 -10.15 -9.53
N ASN A 180 11.50 -11.28 -10.11
CA ASN A 180 11.91 -11.71 -11.44
C ASN A 180 11.02 -11.07 -12.52
N GLN A 181 11.63 -10.83 -13.68
CA GLN A 181 10.96 -10.22 -14.84
C GLN A 181 10.15 -11.22 -15.65
N ASP A 182 10.48 -12.50 -15.57
CA ASP A 182 9.80 -13.56 -16.30
C ASP A 182 8.52 -13.96 -15.54
N SER A 183 7.39 -13.89 -16.24
CA SER A 183 6.07 -14.38 -15.80
C SER A 183 5.72 -15.65 -16.56
#